data_AF-A0A9E5RPN5-F1
#
_entry.id   AF-A0A9E5RPN5-F1
#
_cell.length_a   1.000
_cell.length_b   1.000
_cell.length_c   1.000
_cell.angle_alpha   90.00
_cell.angle_beta   90.00
_cell.angle_gamma   90.00
#
_symmetry.space_group_name_H-M   'P 1'
#
loop_
_entity.id
_entity.type
_entity.pdbx_description
1 polymer ?
#
loop_
_entity_poly.entity_id
_entity_poly.type
_entity_poly.pdbx_seq_one_letter_code
_entity_poly.pdbx_strand_id
1 'polypeptide(L)' 'MPASIYNHLIHPVGIQSSIQTSLQMLRDAIVGGVEAVKATISRWSCDRCWCVVLLLEEVAATELRKLEQMIPGFYGCLGS' A
#
# COMPACT_ATOMS: atom_id res chain seq x y z
N MET A 1 -16.45 5.19 -13.36
CA MET A 1 -17.34 4.39 -12.48
C MET A 1 -17.30 4.99 -11.08
N PRO A 2 -18.42 5.08 -10.33
CA PRO A 2 -18.45 5.78 -9.05
C PRO A 2 -17.81 4.97 -7.93
N ALA A 3 -17.02 5.64 -7.07
CA ALA A 3 -16.28 5.08 -5.94
C ALA A 3 -17.15 4.33 -4.89
N SER A 4 -18.48 4.48 -4.97
CA SER A 4 -19.43 3.90 -4.02
C SER A 4 -19.62 2.38 -4.15
N ILE A 5 -19.24 1.77 -5.28
CA ILE A 5 -19.40 0.32 -5.49
C ILE A 5 -18.36 -0.47 -4.68
N TYR A 6 -17.15 0.08 -4.47
CA TYR A 6 -16.10 -0.58 -3.69
C TYR A 6 -16.46 -0.73 -2.21
N ASN A 7 -17.28 0.17 -1.66
CA ASN A 7 -17.69 0.12 -0.26
C ASN A 7 -18.69 -1.00 0.08
N HIS A 8 -19.34 -1.61 -0.93
CA HIS A 8 -20.47 -2.52 -0.68
C HIS A 8 -20.19 -4.00 -0.92
N LEU A 9 -19.06 -4.38 -1.52
CA LEU A 9 -18.90 -5.76 -2.00
C LEU A 9 -17.79 -6.60 -1.35
N ILE A 10 -16.93 -6.06 -0.49
CA ILE A 10 -15.78 -6.86 -0.03
C ILE A 10 -15.39 -6.54 1.44
N HIS A 11 -15.76 -7.47 2.34
CA HIS A 11 -15.11 -7.89 3.60
C HIS A 11 -15.55 -7.34 4.98
N PRO A 12 -15.48 -8.18 6.05
CA PRO A 12 -15.93 -7.81 7.40
C PRO A 12 -15.11 -6.62 7.89
N VAL A 13 -15.73 -5.77 8.70
CA VAL A 13 -15.20 -4.51 9.28
C VAL A 13 -13.74 -4.58 9.80
N GLY A 14 -13.21 -5.78 10.09
CA GLY A 14 -11.80 -6.01 10.45
C GLY A 14 -10.78 -6.03 9.30
N ILE A 15 -11.17 -6.25 8.03
CA ILE A 15 -10.24 -6.28 6.89
C ILE A 15 -9.96 -4.87 6.36
N GLN A 16 -10.98 -4.02 6.26
CA GLN A 16 -10.86 -2.64 5.80
C GLN A 16 -10.04 -1.78 6.77
N SER A 17 -10.24 -1.97 8.09
CA SER A 17 -9.39 -1.35 9.11
C SER A 17 -7.93 -1.79 8.98
N SER A 18 -7.69 -3.08 8.67
CA SER A 18 -6.33 -3.60 8.52
C SER A 18 -5.58 -3.04 7.31
N ILE A 19 -6.27 -2.76 6.20
CA ILE A 19 -5.65 -2.18 4.99
C ILE A 19 -5.35 -0.70 5.23
N GLN A 20 -6.26 0.05 5.86
CA GLN A 20 -6.01 1.46 6.23
C GLN A 20 -4.85 1.59 7.23
N THR A 21 -4.75 0.70 8.22
CA THR A 21 -3.58 0.63 9.11
C THR A 21 -2.31 0.32 8.32
N SER A 22 -2.36 -0.63 7.38
CA SER A 22 -1.19 -0.98 6.55
C SER A 22 -0.78 0.20 5.66
N LEU A 23 -1.74 0.96 5.11
CA LEU A 23 -1.47 2.19 4.39
C LEU A 23 -0.75 3.20 5.27
N GLN A 24 -1.22 3.44 6.49
CA GLN A 24 -0.54 4.37 7.40
C GLN A 24 0.89 3.91 7.71
N MET A 25 1.10 2.62 7.97
CA MET A 25 2.44 2.06 8.17
C MET A 25 3.33 2.26 6.94
N LEU A 26 2.80 2.12 5.73
CA LEU A 26 3.55 2.39 4.51
C LEU A 26 3.95 3.87 4.41
N ARG A 27 3.03 4.79 4.73
CA ARG A 27 3.32 6.24 4.70
C ARG A 27 4.38 6.63 5.73
N ASP A 28 4.32 6.07 6.92
CA ASP A 28 5.35 6.26 7.95
C ASP A 28 6.70 5.69 7.49
N ALA A 29 6.68 4.53 6.81
CA ALA A 29 7.88 3.91 6.24
C ALA A 29 8.49 4.74 5.10
N ILE A 30 7.68 5.41 4.27
CA ILE A 30 8.17 6.34 3.24
C ILE A 30 8.98 7.46 3.88
N VAL A 31 8.53 8.02 5.01
CA VAL A 31 9.29 9.02 5.77
C VAL A 31 10.60 8.44 6.32
N GLY A 32 10.59 7.16 6.71
CA GLY A 32 11.77 6.42 7.18
C GLY A 32 12.76 5.99 6.09
N GLY A 33 12.43 6.14 4.80
CA GLY A 33 13.32 5.83 3.69
C GLY A 33 13.22 4.40 3.15
N VAL A 34 14.09 4.08 2.18
CA VAL A 34 14.03 2.85 1.37
C VAL A 34 14.01 1.56 2.22
N GLU A 35 14.88 1.47 3.22
CA GLU A 35 15.00 0.25 4.03
C GLU A 35 13.79 0.06 4.96
N ALA A 36 13.19 1.15 5.45
CA ALA A 36 11.96 1.07 6.23
C ALA A 36 10.78 0.58 5.37
N VAL A 37 10.68 1.06 4.12
CA VAL A 37 9.68 0.59 3.16
C VAL A 37 9.86 -0.91 2.88
N LYS A 38 11.07 -1.35 2.52
CA LYS A 38 11.36 -2.77 2.25
C LYS A 38 11.01 -3.65 3.45
N ALA A 39 11.42 -3.27 4.66
CA ALA A 39 11.13 -4.02 5.88
C ALA A 39 9.62 -4.06 6.21
N THR A 40 8.87 -3.04 5.79
CA THR A 40 7.42 -2.97 5.99
C THR A 40 6.70 -3.92 5.03
N ILE A 41 7.00 -3.83 3.73
CA ILE A 41 6.35 -4.66 2.70
C ILE A 41 6.78 -6.14 2.79
N SER A 42 8.00 -6.44 3.25
CA SER A 42 8.49 -7.82 3.39
C SER A 42 7.74 -8.63 4.46
N ARG A 43 6.96 -7.97 5.32
CA ARG A 43 6.13 -8.61 6.36
C ARG A 43 4.70 -8.88 5.87
N TRP A 44 4.36 -8.44 4.68
CA TRP A 44 3.01 -8.54 4.12
C TRP A 44 2.95 -9.61 3.03
N SER A 45 1.78 -10.21 2.87
CA SER A 45 1.52 -11.04 1.70
C SER A 45 1.49 -10.17 0.43
N CYS A 46 1.80 -10.78 -0.71
CA CYS A 46 1.70 -10.14 -2.02
C CYS A 46 0.34 -9.44 -2.22
N ASP A 47 -0.77 -10.13 -1.90
CA ASP A 47 -2.11 -9.54 -2.02
C ASP A 47 -2.29 -8.29 -1.15
N ARG A 48 -1.75 -8.29 0.08
CA ARG A 48 -1.81 -7.13 0.97
C ARG A 48 -0.98 -5.97 0.41
N CYS A 49 0.22 -6.25 -0.10
CA CYS A 49 1.06 -5.25 -0.75
C CYS A 49 0.33 -4.57 -1.91
N TRP A 50 -0.29 -5.35 -2.80
CA TRP A 50 -1.05 -4.80 -3.92
C TRP A 50 -2.27 -3.99 -3.48
N CYS A 51 -3.06 -4.48 -2.53
CA CYS A 51 -4.19 -3.74 -1.98
C CYS A 51 -3.77 -2.38 -1.39
N VAL A 52 -2.66 -2.34 -0.65
CA VAL A 52 -2.17 -1.10 -0.05
C VAL A 52 -1.60 -0.14 -1.10
N VAL A 53 -0.89 -0.65 -2.11
CA VAL A 53 -0.36 0.17 -3.22
C VAL A 53 -1.47 0.79 -4.05
N LEU A 54 -2.51 0.01 -4.40
CA LEU A 54 -3.68 0.52 -5.13
C LEU A 54 -4.44 1.58 -4.31
N LEU A 55 -4.60 1.34 -3.00
CA LEU A 55 -5.22 2.32 -2.13
C LEU A 55 -4.36 3.59 -2.01
N LEU A 56 -3.03 3.46 -1.92
CA LEU A 56 -2.11 4.60 -1.90
C LEU A 56 -2.18 5.41 -3.21
N GLU A 57 -2.29 4.73 -4.35
CA GLU A 57 -2.50 5.39 -5.65
C GLU A 57 -3.78 6.23 -5.65
N GLU A 58 -4.87 5.67 -5.14
CA GLU A 58 -6.18 6.34 -5.08
C GLU A 58 -6.16 7.58 -4.16
N VAL A 59 -5.54 7.48 -2.98
CA VAL A 59 -5.62 8.55 -1.96
C VAL A 59 -4.43 9.51 -1.95
N ALA A 60 -3.27 9.10 -2.48
CA ALA A 60 -2.02 9.85 -2.42
C ALA A 60 -1.04 9.44 -3.53
N ALA A 61 -1.47 9.52 -4.80
CA ALA A 61 -0.64 9.18 -5.97
C ALA A 61 0.78 9.80 -5.96
N THR A 62 0.95 11.01 -5.42
CA THR A 62 2.27 11.66 -5.32
C THR A 62 3.23 10.95 -4.38
N GLU A 63 2.73 10.27 -3.34
CA GLU A 63 3.54 9.43 -2.45
C GLU A 63 3.94 8.13 -3.11
N LEU A 64 3.06 7.55 -3.94
CA LEU A 64 3.41 6.39 -4.77
C LEU A 64 4.52 6.74 -5.78
N ARG A 65 4.47 7.92 -6.42
CA ARG A 65 5.57 8.38 -7.29
C ARG A 65 6.90 8.54 -6.55
N LYS A 66 6.88 8.99 -5.29
CA LYS A 66 8.08 9.03 -4.45
C LYS A 66 8.62 7.62 -4.19
N LEU A 67 7.75 6.66 -3.89
CA LEU A 67 8.14 5.24 -3.73
C LEU A 67 8.83 4.69 -4.98
N GLU A 68 8.24 4.91 -6.16
CA GLU A 68 8.80 4.48 -7.45
C GLU A 68 10.19 5.08 -7.71
N GLN A 69 10.40 6.33 -7.33
CA GLN A 69 11.70 7.01 -7.46
C GLN A 69 12.73 6.52 -6.43
N MET A 70 12.29 6.24 -5.21
CA MET A 70 13.15 5.79 -4.11
C MET A 70 13.60 4.33 -4.30
N ILE A 71 12.75 3.47 -4.88
CA ILE A 71 13.01 2.05 -5.03
C ILE A 71 12.94 1.69 -6.52
N PRO A 72 14.08 1.67 -7.23
CA PRO A 72 14.13 1.17 -8.61
C PRO A 72 13.54 -0.24 -8.69
N GLY A 73 12.55 -0.43 -9.55
CA GLY A 73 11.87 -1.72 -9.67
C GLY A 73 10.93 -2.04 -8.51
N PHE A 74 10.41 -1.04 -7.79
CA PHE A 74 9.49 -1.18 -6.65
C PHE A 74 8.43 -2.28 -6.82
N TYR A 75 7.75 -2.33 -7.96
CA TYR A 75 6.71 -3.33 -8.23
C TYR A 75 7.23 -4.78 -8.24
N GLY A 76 8.50 -4.99 -8.59
CA GLY A 76 9.14 -6.30 -8.48
C GLY A 76 9.34 -6.75 -7.03
N CYS A 77 9.36 -5.83 -6.06
CA CYS A 77 9.47 -6.15 -4.63
C CYS A 77 8.13 -6.54 -3.98
N LEU A 78 7.00 -6.40 -4.68
CA LEU A 78 5.67 -6.64 -4.10
C LEU A 78 5.27 -8.13 -4.10
N GLY A 79 6.08 -9.03 -4.69
CA GLY A 79 5.68 -10.42 -4.92
C GLY A 79 6.81 -11.45 -4.97
N SER A 80 7.94 -11.18 -4.32
CA SER A 80 9.03 -12.16 -4.13
C SER A 80 8.94 -12.88 -2.80
#